data_AF-A0A2V7CZV4-F1
#
_entry.id   AF-A0A2V7CZV4-F1
#
_cell.length_a   1.000
_cell.length_b   1.000
_cell.length_c   1.000
_cell.angle_alpha   90.00
_cell.angle_beta   90.00
_cell.angle_gamma   90.00
#
_symmetry.space_group_name_H-M   'P 1'
#
loop_
_entity.id
_entity.type
_entity.pdbx_description
1 polymer ?
#
loop_
_entity_poly.entity_id
_entity_poly.type
_entity_poly.pdbx_seq_one_letter_code
_entity_poly.pdbx_strand_id
1 'polypeptide(L)'
;MSEAAQRGLRLFEGKAMCSRCHAGFNFTGESYRNIGVGMAVRDPDLGPYTVTRDDPDQGAFKTPTLRDVARRGPYMHDGSEKTLEDVVAYYDRGGVKNPWLSSDMKPLRLTAQERADLVEFMKALTGRIDPEVSRPPDLPR
;
A
#
# COMPACT_ATOMS: atom_id res chain seq x y z
N MET A 1 -13.73 -13.98 -8.37
CA MET A 1 -13.62 -12.50 -8.30
C MET A 1 -14.82 -11.89 -8.98
N SER A 2 -15.39 -10.80 -8.42
CA SER A 2 -16.49 -10.05 -9.04
C SER A 2 -16.03 -9.29 -10.29
N GLU A 3 -16.96 -8.82 -11.12
CA GLU A 3 -16.64 -7.99 -12.28
C GLU A 3 -15.94 -6.67 -11.89
N ALA A 4 -16.36 -6.06 -10.77
CA ALA A 4 -15.72 -4.87 -10.23
C ALA A 4 -14.26 -5.12 -9.86
N ALA A 5 -13.97 -6.23 -9.18
CA ALA A 5 -12.60 -6.62 -8.84
C ALA A 5 -11.75 -6.91 -10.08
N GLN A 6 -12.34 -7.46 -11.17
CA GLN A 6 -11.63 -7.66 -12.43
C GLN A 6 -11.31 -6.33 -13.15
N ARG A 7 -12.23 -5.35 -13.12
CA ARG A 7 -11.94 -3.98 -13.59
C ARG A 7 -10.85 -3.33 -12.75
N GLY A 8 -10.91 -3.51 -11.44
CA GLY A 8 -9.89 -3.04 -10.49
C GLY A 8 -8.51 -3.60 -10.78
N LEU A 9 -8.40 -4.90 -11.06
CA LEU A 9 -7.12 -5.51 -11.47
C LEU A 9 -6.55 -4.87 -12.74
N ARG A 10 -7.38 -4.64 -13.76
CA ARG A 10 -6.93 -3.98 -15.00
C ARG A 10 -6.45 -2.54 -14.75
N LEU A 11 -7.10 -1.82 -13.84
CA LEU A 11 -6.64 -0.49 -13.43
C LEU A 11 -5.32 -0.56 -12.68
N PHE A 12 -5.22 -1.50 -11.73
CA PHE A 12 -4.04 -1.74 -10.90
C PHE A 12 -2.78 -2.04 -11.73
N GLU A 13 -2.94 -2.84 -12.80
CA GLU A 13 -1.84 -3.19 -13.72
C GLU A 13 -1.59 -2.15 -14.80
N GLY A 14 -2.61 -1.36 -15.15
CA GLY A 14 -2.56 -0.36 -16.22
C GLY A 14 -2.52 1.06 -15.68
N LYS A 15 -3.63 1.78 -15.83
CA LYS A 15 -3.75 3.23 -15.60
C LYS A 15 -3.24 3.67 -14.23
N ALA A 16 -3.56 2.93 -13.17
CA ALA A 16 -3.20 3.29 -11.80
C ALA A 16 -1.74 2.94 -11.46
N MET A 17 -1.08 2.10 -12.27
CA MET A 17 0.34 1.73 -12.17
C MET A 17 0.75 1.16 -10.79
N CYS A 18 -0.21 0.67 -10.00
CA CYS A 18 0.04 0.14 -8.66
C CYS A 18 1.00 -1.07 -8.70
N SER A 19 0.92 -1.87 -9.77
CA SER A 19 1.79 -3.03 -10.02
C SER A 19 3.27 -2.69 -10.15
N ARG A 20 3.65 -1.43 -10.41
CA ARG A 20 5.06 -1.02 -10.50
C ARG A 20 5.80 -1.19 -9.17
N CYS A 21 5.09 -1.09 -8.05
CA CYS A 21 5.62 -1.36 -6.73
C CYS A 21 5.02 -2.62 -6.10
N HIS A 22 3.74 -2.91 -6.35
CA HIS A 22 3.05 -4.07 -5.79
C HIS A 22 2.93 -5.22 -6.80
N ALA A 23 4.07 -5.84 -7.11
CA ALA A 23 4.18 -6.86 -8.15
C ALA A 23 4.22 -8.30 -7.61
N GLY A 24 4.12 -9.26 -8.53
CA GLY A 24 4.37 -10.68 -8.26
C GLY A 24 3.33 -11.34 -7.36
N PHE A 25 3.64 -12.56 -6.93
CA PHE A 25 2.69 -13.38 -6.18
C PHE A 25 2.26 -12.72 -4.86
N ASN A 26 3.14 -11.99 -4.18
CA ASN A 26 2.81 -11.36 -2.90
C ASN A 26 2.35 -9.91 -3.02
N PHE A 27 2.19 -9.36 -4.23
CA PHE A 27 1.82 -7.96 -4.45
C PHE A 27 2.76 -7.00 -3.70
N THR A 28 4.06 -7.23 -3.85
CA THR A 28 5.17 -6.46 -3.26
C THR A 28 6.39 -6.63 -4.15
N GLY A 29 7.05 -5.52 -4.45
CA GLY A 29 8.31 -5.47 -5.17
C GLY A 29 9.53 -5.50 -4.25
N GLU A 30 9.34 -5.70 -2.94
CA GLU A 30 10.40 -5.76 -1.91
C GLU A 30 11.41 -4.60 -1.99
N SER A 31 10.95 -3.43 -2.45
CA SER A 31 11.74 -2.21 -2.58
C SER A 31 11.21 -1.11 -1.67
N TYR A 32 12.07 -0.15 -1.37
CA TYR A 32 11.76 1.01 -0.55
C TYR A 32 11.31 2.19 -1.42
N ARG A 33 10.24 2.87 -0.99
CA ARG A 33 9.67 4.02 -1.69
C ARG A 33 9.21 5.07 -0.69
N ASN A 34 9.60 6.31 -0.92
CA ASN A 34 9.01 7.46 -0.26
C ASN A 34 7.76 7.88 -1.05
N ILE A 35 6.60 7.73 -0.43
CA ILE A 35 5.30 8.15 -0.99
C ILE A 35 4.80 9.47 -0.37
N GLY A 36 5.57 10.08 0.54
CA GLY A 36 5.28 11.34 1.20
C GLY A 36 4.54 11.26 2.55
N VAL A 37 4.13 10.06 2.99
CA VAL A 37 3.43 9.90 4.28
C VAL A 37 4.33 10.38 5.41
N GLY A 38 3.80 11.18 6.33
CA GLY A 38 4.55 11.67 7.50
C GLY A 38 5.65 12.70 7.22
N MET A 39 5.90 13.10 5.97
CA MET A 39 7.05 13.96 5.62
C MET A 39 6.83 15.47 5.83
N ALA A 40 5.60 15.92 6.09
CA ALA A 40 5.26 17.34 6.23
C ALA A 40 5.39 17.88 7.67
N VAL A 41 6.18 17.22 8.51
CA VAL A 41 6.45 17.61 9.91
C VAL A 41 7.91 17.99 10.10
N ARG A 42 8.23 18.63 11.23
CA ARG A 42 9.61 19.11 11.52
C ARG A 42 10.61 17.96 11.59
N ASP A 43 10.25 16.88 12.28
CA ASP A 43 11.10 15.73 12.57
C ASP A 43 10.42 14.45 12.03
N PRO A 44 10.43 14.20 10.70
CA PRO A 44 9.75 13.05 10.11
C PRO A 44 10.51 11.74 10.39
N ASP A 45 9.80 10.61 10.31
CA ASP A 45 10.46 9.30 10.30
C ASP A 45 11.21 9.12 8.97
N LEU A 46 12.53 8.96 9.07
CA LEU A 46 13.42 8.82 7.92
C LEU A 46 13.52 7.38 7.42
N GLY A 47 12.91 6.42 8.13
CA GLY A 47 12.92 5.01 7.75
C GLY A 47 14.34 4.42 7.71
N PRO A 48 14.70 3.62 6.68
CA PRO A 48 15.96 2.90 6.60
C PRO A 48 17.18 3.81 6.53
N TYR A 49 17.04 5.08 6.13
CA TYR A 49 18.12 6.06 6.12
C TYR A 49 18.84 6.16 7.46
N THR A 50 18.13 5.97 8.57
CA THR A 50 18.72 6.01 9.93
C THR A 50 19.85 4.98 10.11
N VAL A 51 19.84 3.92 9.32
CA VAL A 51 20.84 2.85 9.28
C VAL A 51 21.74 2.97 8.04
N THR A 52 21.17 3.08 6.84
CA THR A 52 21.91 3.01 5.57
C THR A 52 22.73 4.26 5.29
N ARG A 53 22.22 5.44 5.69
CA ARG A 53 22.76 6.77 5.38
C ARG A 53 22.77 7.12 3.88
N ASP A 54 22.02 6.40 3.06
CA ASP A 54 21.87 6.68 1.63
C ASP A 54 20.72 7.64 1.36
N ASP A 55 20.96 8.76 0.68
CA ASP A 55 19.94 9.80 0.45
C ASP A 55 18.61 9.31 -0.16
N PRO A 56 18.57 8.35 -1.10
CA PRO A 56 17.32 7.82 -1.63
C PRO A 56 16.42 7.12 -0.60
N ASP A 57 16.96 6.73 0.55
CA ASP A 57 16.24 6.01 1.60
C ASP A 57 15.48 6.95 2.55
N GLN A 58 15.67 8.27 2.44
CA GLN A 58 15.05 9.24 3.35
C GLN A 58 13.52 9.22 3.23
N GLY A 59 12.84 8.83 4.31
CA GLY A 59 11.38 8.72 4.38
C GLY A 59 10.83 7.61 3.48
N ALA A 60 11.67 6.69 3.03
CA ALA A 60 11.27 5.55 2.23
C ALA A 60 10.84 4.39 3.13
N PHE A 61 9.79 3.68 2.76
CA PHE A 61 9.35 2.48 3.49
C PHE A 61 9.25 1.30 2.54
N LYS A 62 9.44 0.10 3.09
CA LYS A 62 9.30 -1.14 2.32
C LYS A 62 7.88 -1.19 1.77
N THR A 63 7.76 -1.46 0.47
CA THR A 63 6.46 -1.71 -0.14
C THR A 63 5.84 -2.95 0.53
N PRO A 64 4.69 -2.85 1.23
CA PRO A 64 4.12 -3.99 1.91
C PRO A 64 3.42 -4.93 0.92
N THR A 65 3.23 -6.19 1.31
CA THR A 65 2.30 -7.09 0.60
C THR A 65 0.88 -6.52 0.65
N LEU A 66 0.12 -6.73 -0.43
CA LEU A 66 -1.33 -6.45 -0.46
C LEU A 66 -2.20 -7.67 -0.13
N ARG A 67 -1.61 -8.84 0.15
CA ARG A 67 -2.38 -9.98 0.66
C ARG A 67 -3.04 -9.61 1.99
N ASP A 68 -4.31 -9.96 2.11
CA ASP A 68 -5.17 -9.64 3.26
C ASP A 68 -5.21 -8.13 3.63
N VAL A 69 -4.92 -7.23 2.70
CA VAL A 69 -4.86 -5.79 2.98
C VAL A 69 -6.20 -5.24 3.51
N ALA A 70 -7.33 -5.80 3.07
CA ALA A 70 -8.64 -5.39 3.57
C ALA A 70 -8.89 -5.67 5.06
N ARG A 71 -8.02 -6.45 5.74
CA ARG A 71 -8.13 -6.76 7.18
C ARG A 71 -7.09 -6.06 8.05
N ARG A 72 -6.22 -5.23 7.46
CA ARG A 72 -5.03 -4.67 8.13
C ARG A 72 -5.06 -3.15 8.22
N GLY A 73 -6.25 -2.57 8.34
CA GLY A 73 -6.38 -1.15 8.68
C GLY A 73 -6.00 -0.89 10.15
N PRO A 74 -5.63 0.36 10.50
CA PRO A 74 -5.38 1.48 9.60
C PRO A 74 -4.11 1.27 8.75
N TYR A 75 -3.94 2.09 7.71
CA TYR A 75 -2.97 1.91 6.64
C TYR A 75 -1.80 2.90 6.72
N MET A 76 -0.78 2.66 5.88
CA MET A 76 0.52 3.32 5.89
C MET A 76 1.37 2.95 7.11
N HIS A 77 2.61 3.44 7.19
CA HIS A 77 3.53 3.10 8.28
C HIS A 77 3.15 3.80 9.61
N ASP A 78 2.43 4.92 9.53
CA ASP A 78 2.00 5.75 10.65
C ASP A 78 0.51 5.59 11.00
N GLY A 79 -0.23 4.75 10.28
CA GLY A 79 -1.67 4.54 10.49
C GLY A 79 -2.55 5.72 10.09
N SER A 80 -2.03 6.66 9.28
CA SER A 80 -2.74 7.91 8.91
C SER A 80 -3.99 7.71 8.06
N GLU A 81 -4.01 6.70 7.19
CA GLU A 81 -5.14 6.45 6.29
C GLU A 81 -6.04 5.35 6.87
N LYS A 82 -7.35 5.63 7.03
CA LYS A 82 -8.24 4.75 7.82
C LYS A 82 -8.87 3.63 7.00
N THR A 83 -9.11 3.89 5.72
CA THR A 83 -9.84 3.00 4.82
C THR A 83 -9.06 2.76 3.53
N LEU A 84 -9.42 1.70 2.78
CA LEU A 84 -8.82 1.46 1.47
C LEU A 84 -9.17 2.57 0.48
N GLU A 85 -10.34 3.18 0.64
CA GLU A 85 -10.80 4.35 -0.10
C GLU A 85 -9.87 5.54 0.14
N ASP A 86 -9.48 5.79 1.40
CA ASP A 86 -8.54 6.85 1.76
C ASP A 86 -7.14 6.58 1.17
N VAL A 87 -6.69 5.32 1.20
CA VAL A 87 -5.43 4.88 0.56
C VAL A 87 -5.47 5.16 -0.94
N VAL A 88 -6.55 4.76 -1.65
CA VAL A 88 -6.67 5.01 -3.09
C VAL A 88 -6.71 6.52 -3.36
N ALA A 89 -7.39 7.30 -2.52
CA ALA A 89 -7.40 8.77 -2.63
C ALA A 89 -6.00 9.38 -2.37
N TYR A 90 -5.16 8.77 -1.53
CA TYR A 90 -3.76 9.16 -1.32
C TYR A 90 -2.91 9.01 -2.57
N TYR A 91 -3.03 7.87 -3.24
CA TYR A 91 -2.31 7.63 -4.49
C TYR A 91 -2.88 8.47 -5.64
N ASP A 92 -4.21 8.66 -5.71
CA ASP A 92 -4.86 9.43 -6.78
C ASP A 92 -4.41 10.91 -6.80
N ARG A 93 -4.11 11.49 -5.63
CA ARG A 93 -3.53 12.85 -5.52
C ARG A 93 -2.01 12.91 -5.72
N GLY A 94 -1.32 11.77 -5.80
CA GLY A 94 0.13 11.68 -5.98
C GLY A 94 0.93 11.82 -4.68
N GLY A 95 0.33 11.56 -3.52
CA GLY A 95 0.99 11.67 -2.21
C GLY A 95 1.34 13.11 -1.79
N VAL A 96 2.31 13.24 -0.87
CA VAL A 96 2.74 14.52 -0.29
C VAL A 96 4.15 14.85 -0.77
N LYS A 97 4.30 16.03 -1.39
CA LYS A 97 5.58 16.48 -1.95
C LYS A 97 6.64 16.69 -0.87
N ASN A 98 7.84 16.17 -1.14
CA ASN A 98 9.05 16.36 -0.35
C ASN A 98 10.28 16.12 -1.27
N PRO A 99 11.51 16.51 -0.85
CA PRO A 99 12.71 16.38 -1.70
C PRO A 99 13.04 14.96 -2.16
N TRP A 100 12.60 13.93 -1.43
CA TRP A 100 12.90 12.52 -1.69
C TRP A 100 11.69 11.73 -2.21
N LEU A 101 10.58 12.41 -2.54
CA LEU A 101 9.37 11.75 -3.05
C LEU A 101 9.70 10.93 -4.31
N SER A 102 9.26 9.68 -4.34
CA SER A 102 9.47 8.80 -5.50
C SER A 102 8.89 9.42 -6.77
N SER A 103 9.62 9.32 -7.88
CA SER A 103 9.19 9.79 -9.20
C SER A 103 7.96 9.05 -9.75
N ASP A 104 7.59 7.93 -9.14
CA ASP A 104 6.37 7.18 -9.47
C ASP A 104 5.11 7.82 -8.86
N MET A 105 5.25 8.71 -7.87
CA MET A 105 4.14 9.39 -7.21
C MET A 105 3.65 10.58 -8.03
N LYS A 106 2.59 10.35 -8.81
CA LYS A 106 1.95 11.36 -9.67
C LYS A 106 0.43 11.25 -9.55
N PRO A 107 -0.33 12.34 -9.74
CA PRO A 107 -1.79 12.26 -9.76
C PRO A 107 -2.28 11.29 -10.84
N LEU A 108 -3.14 10.36 -10.44
CA LEU A 108 -3.61 9.27 -11.32
C LEU A 108 -4.86 9.66 -12.12
N ARG A 109 -5.58 10.69 -11.66
CA ARG A 109 -6.81 11.20 -12.30
C ARG A 109 -7.85 10.09 -12.48
N LEU A 110 -8.10 9.37 -11.40
CA LEU A 110 -9.10 8.32 -11.34
C LEU A 110 -10.49 8.92 -11.23
N THR A 111 -11.44 8.31 -11.93
CA THR A 111 -12.87 8.55 -11.72
C THR A 111 -13.31 7.89 -10.42
N ALA A 112 -14.49 8.28 -9.91
CA ALA A 112 -15.07 7.65 -8.73
C ALA A 112 -15.26 6.13 -8.91
N GLN A 113 -15.68 5.70 -10.09
CA GLN A 113 -15.85 4.27 -10.40
C GLN A 113 -14.52 3.52 -10.40
N GLU A 114 -13.47 4.11 -11.00
CA GLU A 114 -12.15 3.47 -11.03
C GLU A 114 -11.57 3.31 -9.62
N ARG A 115 -11.76 4.29 -8.74
CA ARG A 115 -11.36 4.17 -7.33
C ARG A 115 -12.11 3.04 -6.62
N ALA A 116 -13.43 2.95 -6.82
CA ALA A 116 -14.24 1.90 -6.22
C ALA A 116 -13.83 0.51 -6.73
N ASP A 117 -13.58 0.36 -8.02
CA ASP A 117 -13.15 -0.90 -8.63
C ASP A 117 -11.77 -1.36 -8.08
N LEU A 118 -10.83 -0.44 -7.87
CA LEU A 118 -9.53 -0.73 -7.21
C LEU A 118 -9.72 -1.24 -5.78
N VAL A 119 -10.63 -0.65 -5.02
CA VAL A 119 -10.95 -1.12 -3.66
C VAL A 119 -11.54 -2.53 -3.69
N GLU A 120 -12.44 -2.83 -4.62
CA GLU A 120 -13.00 -4.17 -4.78
C GLU A 120 -11.93 -5.21 -5.18
N PHE A 121 -10.95 -4.81 -5.98
CA PHE A 121 -9.79 -5.65 -6.27
C PHE A 121 -8.97 -5.94 -5.00
N MET A 122 -8.63 -4.92 -4.20
CA MET A 122 -7.88 -5.12 -2.96
C MET A 122 -8.63 -5.99 -1.94
N LYS A 123 -9.96 -5.88 -1.85
CA LYS A 123 -10.79 -6.78 -1.04
C LYS A 123 -10.70 -8.23 -1.52
N ALA A 124 -10.64 -8.45 -2.82
CA ALA A 124 -10.52 -9.79 -3.41
C ALA A 124 -9.17 -10.47 -3.14
N LEU A 125 -8.16 -9.74 -2.63
CA LEU A 125 -6.86 -10.30 -2.19
C LEU A 125 -6.91 -10.94 -0.79
N THR A 126 -8.10 -11.03 -0.19
CA THR A 126 -8.31 -11.60 1.13
C THR A 126 -8.42 -13.13 1.07
N GLY A 127 -7.54 -13.81 1.79
CA GLY A 127 -7.51 -15.26 1.88
C GLY A 127 -8.50 -15.86 2.88
N ARG A 128 -8.62 -17.19 2.82
CA ARG A 128 -9.21 -17.98 3.91
C ARG A 128 -8.09 -18.41 4.85
N ILE A 129 -8.29 -18.21 6.14
CA ILE A 129 -7.39 -18.75 7.16
C ILE A 129 -7.88 -20.15 7.47
N ASP A 130 -6.97 -21.12 7.49
CA ASP A 130 -7.31 -22.48 7.89
C ASP A 130 -7.78 -22.49 9.37
N PRO A 131 -8.95 -23.08 9.69
CA PRO A 131 -9.41 -23.19 11.06
C PRO A 131 -8.40 -23.84 12.01
N GLU A 132 -7.60 -24.80 11.55
CA GLU A 132 -6.58 -25.45 12.38
C GLU A 132 -5.47 -24.47 12.80
N VAL A 133 -5.05 -23.58 11.89
CA VAL A 133 -4.05 -22.54 12.19
C VAL A 133 -4.61 -21.49 13.16
N SER A 134 -5.93 -21.24 13.12
CA SER A 134 -6.57 -20.23 13.97
C SER A 134 -6.79 -20.67 15.42
N ARG A 135 -6.62 -21.95 15.74
CA ARG A 135 -6.81 -22.48 17.10
C ARG A 135 -5.53 -22.30 17.91
N PRO A 136 -5.55 -21.59 19.05
CA PRO A 136 -4.40 -21.52 19.93
C PRO A 136 -3.97 -22.92 20.37
N PRO A 137 -2.66 -23.22 20.40
CA PRO A 137 -2.19 -24.49 20.93
C PRO A 137 -2.33 -24.50 22.47
N ASP A 138 -2.41 -25.70 23.05
CA ASP A 138 -2.26 -25.86 24.49
C ASP A 138 -0.81 -25.54 24.88
N LEU A 139 -0.63 -24.49 25.68
CA LEU A 139 0.69 -24.10 26.16
C LEU A 139 1.13 -25.04 27.31
N PRO A 140 2.42 -25.44 27.35
CA PRO A 140 2.95 -26.15 28.51
C PRO A 140 2.81 -25.29 29.77
N ARG A 141 2.44 -25.93 30.88
CA ARG A 141 2.35 -25.31 32.21
C ARG A 141 3.69 -25.29 32.93
#